data_AF-A0A1H4IUK6-F1
#
_entry.id   AF-A0A1H4IUK6-F1
#
_cell.length_a   1.000
_cell.length_b   1.000
_cell.length_c   1.000
_cell.angle_alpha   90.00
_cell.angle_beta   90.00
_cell.angle_gamma   90.00
#
_symmetry.space_group_name_H-M   'P 1'
#
loop_
_entity.id
_entity.type
_entity.pdbx_description
1 polymer ?
#
loop_
_entity_poly.entity_id
_entity_poly.type
_entity_poly.pdbx_seq_one_letter_code
_entity_poly.pdbx_strand_id
1 'polypeptide(L)'
;MSIAAHATTLGSHADFTPKSRQPRAPVIRRRTTPTQGRALEILGHAVEYLADSRLYEQIENPSDGAAIRTLMSCSRKVFAECELIQSWHQRAQLALMHLLNLPVTGS
;
A
#
# COMPACT_ATOMS: atom_id res chain seq x y z
N MET A 1 -31.52 55.57 18.39
CA MET A 1 -30.76 54.86 17.35
C MET A 1 -29.33 54.69 17.85
N SER A 2 -29.00 53.53 18.43
CA SER A 2 -27.65 53.19 18.89
C SER A 2 -27.25 51.85 18.28
N ILE A 3 -26.14 51.86 17.56
CA ILE A 3 -25.57 50.73 16.83
C ILE A 3 -24.67 49.93 17.78
N ALA A 4 -25.05 48.69 18.06
CA ALA A 4 -24.20 47.74 18.78
C ALA A 4 -23.10 47.24 17.83
N ALA A 5 -21.84 47.47 18.19
CA ALA A 5 -20.69 46.90 17.52
C ALA A 5 -20.57 45.42 17.89
N HIS A 6 -20.85 44.53 16.94
CA HIS A 6 -20.57 43.10 17.10
C HIS A 6 -19.10 42.83 16.78
N ALA A 7 -18.36 42.37 17.79
CA ALA A 7 -16.98 41.97 17.66
C ALA A 7 -16.87 40.73 16.76
N THR A 8 -16.21 40.88 15.61
CA THR A 8 -15.79 39.78 14.74
C THR A 8 -14.77 38.92 15.48
N THR A 9 -15.18 37.72 15.91
CA THR A 9 -14.25 36.71 16.40
C THR A 9 -13.45 36.19 15.21
N LEU A 10 -12.19 36.61 15.09
CA LEU A 10 -11.24 36.08 14.12
C LEU A 10 -11.12 34.56 14.32
N GLY A 11 -11.30 33.83 13.22
CA GLY A 11 -11.21 32.38 13.18
C GLY A 11 -9.90 31.85 13.77
N SER A 12 -10.07 30.80 14.57
CA SER A 12 -9.05 29.94 15.14
C SER A 12 -7.89 29.72 14.16
N HIS A 13 -6.70 30.18 14.53
CA HIS A 13 -5.45 29.72 13.93
C HIS A 13 -5.42 28.19 14.06
N ALA A 14 -5.61 27.47 12.95
CA ALA A 14 -5.38 26.05 12.91
C ALA A 14 -3.87 25.85 13.08
N ASP A 15 -3.48 25.31 14.24
CA ASP A 15 -2.11 24.91 14.54
C ASP A 15 -1.63 23.94 13.45
N PHE A 16 -0.73 24.43 12.60
CA PHE A 16 -0.02 23.60 11.65
C PHE A 16 0.99 22.75 12.43
N THR A 17 0.58 21.56 12.85
CA THR A 17 1.53 20.57 13.37
C THR A 17 2.31 20.00 12.17
N PRO A 18 3.64 20.17 12.09
CA PRO A 18 4.41 19.58 11.02
C PRO A 18 4.27 18.06 11.09
N LYS A 19 3.68 17.46 10.05
CA LYS A 19 3.56 16.01 9.91
C LYS A 19 4.98 15.44 9.92
N SER A 20 5.33 14.77 11.01
CA SER A 20 6.65 14.16 11.16
C SER A 20 6.93 13.26 9.95
N ARG A 21 8.14 13.38 9.41
CA ARG A 21 8.57 12.62 8.23
C ARG A 21 8.70 11.16 8.66
N GLN A 22 7.63 10.38 8.48
CA GLN A 22 7.68 8.96 8.78
C GLN A 22 8.73 8.29 7.90
N PRO A 23 9.57 7.40 8.46
CA PRO A 23 10.50 6.63 7.66
C PRO A 23 9.71 5.83 6.61
N ARG A 24 10.11 5.97 5.34
CA ARG A 24 9.51 5.17 4.26
C ARG A 24 9.71 3.70 4.57
N ALA A 25 8.64 2.93 4.49
CA ALA A 25 8.74 1.48 4.59
C ALA A 25 9.74 0.94 3.55
N PRO A 26 10.54 -0.08 3.89
CA PRO A 26 11.51 -0.65 2.96
C PRO A 26 10.80 -1.19 1.72
N VAL A 27 11.38 -0.94 0.54
CA VAL A 27 10.84 -1.45 -0.73
C VAL A 27 11.07 -2.95 -0.81
N ILE A 28 9.99 -3.73 -0.74
CA ILE A 28 10.03 -5.18 -0.89
C ILE A 28 10.01 -5.51 -2.38
N ARG A 29 11.07 -6.16 -2.87
CA ARG A 29 11.14 -6.67 -4.24
C ARG A 29 10.93 -8.17 -4.23
N ARG A 30 10.06 -8.66 -5.12
CA ARG A 30 9.77 -10.09 -5.27
C ARG A 30 9.93 -10.52 -6.72
N ARG A 31 10.35 -11.77 -6.92
CA ARG A 31 10.50 -12.41 -8.22
C ARG A 31 9.25 -13.22 -8.50
N THR A 32 8.57 -12.90 -9.59
CA THR A 32 7.40 -13.63 -10.05
C THR A 32 7.81 -14.77 -10.98
N THR A 33 7.14 -15.91 -10.88
CA THR A 33 7.07 -16.89 -11.96
C THR A 33 6.13 -16.40 -13.07
N PRO A 34 6.17 -16.96 -14.31
CA PRO A 34 5.23 -16.57 -15.35
C PRO A 34 3.76 -16.75 -14.97
N THR A 35 3.44 -17.81 -14.22
CA THR A 35 2.07 -18.08 -13.74
C THR A 35 1.63 -17.06 -12.70
N GLN A 36 2.49 -16.71 -11.74
CA GLN A 36 2.23 -15.66 -10.76
C GLN A 36 2.10 -14.28 -11.43
N GLY A 37 2.96 -13.98 -12.40
CA GLY A 37 2.87 -12.74 -13.19
C GLY A 37 1.52 -12.62 -13.90
N ARG A 38 1.10 -13.68 -14.60
CA ARG A 38 -0.20 -13.72 -15.27
C ARG A 38 -1.38 -13.60 -14.30
N ALA A 39 -1.29 -14.23 -13.12
CA ALA A 39 -2.33 -14.11 -12.10
C ALA A 39 -2.45 -12.65 -11.60
N LEU A 40 -1.32 -11.98 -11.35
CA LEU A 40 -1.31 -10.57 -10.92
C LEU A 40 -1.85 -9.63 -12.02
N GLU A 41 -1.53 -9.90 -13.28
CA GLU A 41 -2.05 -9.15 -14.43
C GLU A 41 -3.58 -9.25 -14.54
N ILE A 42 -4.11 -10.48 -14.48
CA ILE A 42 -5.57 -10.72 -14.51
C ILE A 42 -6.27 -9.99 -13.35
N LEU A 43 -5.70 -10.08 -12.15
CA LEU A 43 -6.25 -9.40 -10.97
C LEU A 43 -6.18 -7.88 -11.10
N GLY A 44 -5.11 -7.35 -11.67
CA GLY A 44 -4.97 -5.92 -11.97
C GLY A 44 -6.06 -5.42 -12.90
N HIS A 45 -6.23 -6.09 -14.05
CA HIS A 45 -7.26 -5.74 -15.02
C HIS A 45 -8.67 -5.88 -14.46
N ALA A 46 -8.94 -6.90 -13.63
CA ALA A 46 -10.24 -7.04 -13.00
C ALA A 46 -10.56 -5.88 -12.05
N VAL A 47 -9.57 -5.39 -11.29
CA VAL A 47 -9.78 -4.23 -10.42
C VAL A 47 -9.96 -2.95 -11.23
N GLU A 48 -9.13 -2.75 -12.26
CA GLU A 48 -9.23 -1.59 -13.16
C GLU A 48 -10.60 -1.53 -13.82
N TYR A 49 -11.05 -2.62 -14.43
CA TYR A 49 -12.36 -2.70 -15.07
C TYR A 49 -13.51 -2.39 -14.11
N LEU A 50 -13.47 -2.93 -12.88
CA LEU A 50 -14.52 -2.71 -11.88
C LEU A 50 -14.44 -1.29 -11.28
N ALA A 51 -13.26 -0.71 -11.18
CA ALA A 51 -13.12 0.68 -10.75
C ALA A 51 -13.66 1.64 -11.82
N ASP A 52 -13.35 1.36 -13.09
CA ASP A 52 -13.82 2.14 -14.23
C ASP A 52 -15.33 2.00 -14.43
N SER A 53 -15.90 0.80 -14.28
CA SER A 53 -17.35 0.60 -14.42
C SER A 53 -18.15 1.48 -13.46
N ARG A 54 -17.66 1.69 -12.23
CA ARG A 54 -18.27 2.60 -11.24
C ARG A 54 -18.24 4.07 -11.65
N LEU A 55 -17.33 4.48 -12.54
CA LEU A 55 -17.28 5.84 -13.06
C LEU A 55 -18.30 6.05 -14.19
N TYR A 56 -18.64 4.99 -14.92
CA TYR A 56 -19.50 5.06 -16.10
C TYR A 56 -20.95 4.58 -15.86
N GLU A 57 -21.19 3.72 -14.89
CA GLU A 57 -22.54 3.28 -14.53
C GLU A 57 -23.25 4.32 -13.66
N GLN A 58 -24.48 4.68 -14.05
CA GLN A 58 -25.31 5.64 -13.31
C GLN A 58 -25.87 5.08 -12.00
N ILE A 59 -25.82 3.75 -11.82
CA ILE A 59 -26.32 3.07 -10.63
C ILE A 59 -25.11 2.48 -9.92
N GLU A 60 -24.74 3.04 -8.76
CA GLU A 60 -23.72 2.44 -7.92
C GLU A 60 -24.21 1.10 -7.36
N ASN A 61 -23.50 0.01 -7.64
CA ASN A 61 -23.73 -1.25 -6.98
C ASN A 61 -22.94 -1.28 -5.66
N PRO A 62 -23.61 -1.40 -4.49
CA PRO A 62 -22.94 -1.41 -3.19
C PRO A 62 -21.95 -2.57 -3.01
N SER A 63 -22.07 -3.62 -3.84
CA SER A 63 -21.18 -4.78 -3.82
C SER A 63 -19.81 -4.52 -4.47
N ASP A 64 -19.66 -3.50 -5.32
CA ASP A 64 -18.43 -3.28 -6.10
C ASP A 64 -17.25 -2.94 -5.21
N GLY A 65 -17.48 -2.13 -4.17
CA GLY A 65 -16.45 -1.84 -3.18
C GLY A 65 -15.95 -3.10 -2.45
N ALA A 66 -16.84 -4.06 -2.18
CA ALA A 66 -16.48 -5.32 -1.56
C ALA A 66 -15.72 -6.23 -2.54
N ALA A 67 -16.12 -6.26 -3.81
CA ALA A 67 -15.43 -6.97 -4.87
C ALA A 67 -14.02 -6.43 -5.12
N ILE A 68 -13.84 -5.10 -5.21
CA ILE A 68 -12.51 -4.46 -5.32
C ILE A 68 -11.62 -4.86 -4.14
N ARG A 69 -12.12 -4.78 -2.90
CA ARG A 69 -11.34 -5.17 -1.71
C ARG A 69 -10.92 -6.64 -1.75
N THR A 70 -11.81 -7.50 -2.23
CA THR A 70 -11.56 -8.94 -2.38
C THR A 70 -10.47 -9.20 -3.42
N LEU A 71 -10.59 -8.61 -4.62
CA LEU A 71 -9.59 -8.72 -5.69
C LEU A 71 -8.22 -8.19 -5.24
N MET A 72 -8.20 -7.03 -4.58
CA MET A 72 -6.99 -6.45 -4.00
C MET A 72 -6.38 -7.33 -2.91
N SER A 73 -7.20 -7.98 -2.09
CA SER A 73 -6.71 -8.96 -1.12
C SER A 73 -6.10 -10.19 -1.79
N CYS A 74 -6.68 -10.65 -2.90
CA CYS A 74 -6.16 -11.77 -3.66
C CYS A 74 -4.80 -11.41 -4.29
N SER A 75 -4.71 -10.24 -4.92
CA SER A 75 -3.45 -9.71 -5.49
C SER A 75 -2.33 -9.68 -4.46
N ARG A 76 -2.61 -9.18 -3.24
CA ARG A 76 -1.63 -9.19 -2.15
C ARG A 76 -1.19 -10.58 -1.72
N LYS A 77 -2.09 -11.58 -1.72
CA LYS A 77 -1.74 -12.97 -1.39
C LYS A 77 -0.82 -13.58 -2.44
N VAL A 78 -1.16 -13.45 -3.71
CA VAL A 78 -0.30 -13.92 -4.83
C VAL A 78 1.07 -13.25 -4.76
N PHE A 79 1.12 -11.94 -4.52
CA PHE A 79 2.39 -11.23 -4.33
C PHE A 79 3.17 -11.75 -3.12
N ALA A 80 2.52 -12.05 -2.00
CA ALA A 80 3.16 -12.57 -0.79
C ALA A 80 3.78 -13.97 -0.97
N GLU A 81 3.29 -14.76 -1.93
CA GLU A 81 3.82 -16.07 -2.30
C GLU A 81 5.01 -16.00 -3.29
N CYS A 82 5.26 -14.84 -3.90
CA CYS A 82 6.39 -14.66 -4.82
C CYS A 82 7.73 -14.62 -4.05
N GLU A 83 8.81 -15.17 -4.60
CA GLU A 83 10.09 -15.23 -3.90
C GLU A 83 10.66 -13.84 -3.60
N LEU A 84 11.17 -13.61 -2.38
CA LEU A 84 11.82 -12.35 -2.03
C LEU A 84 13.15 -12.19 -2.78
N ILE A 85 13.32 -11.07 -3.49
CA ILE A 85 14.60 -10.69 -4.08
C ILE A 85 15.46 -10.11 -2.95
N GLN A 86 16.38 -10.92 -2.45
CA GLN A 86 17.36 -10.46 -1.48
C GLN A 86 18.27 -9.39 -2.10
N SER A 87 18.58 -8.35 -1.33
CA SER A 87 19.56 -7.35 -1.72
C SER A 87 20.98 -7.92 -1.67
N TRP A 88 21.92 -7.31 -2.39
CA TRP A 88 23.34 -7.69 -2.32
C TRP A 88 23.89 -7.63 -0.90
N HIS A 89 23.49 -6.62 -0.12
CA HIS A 89 23.88 -6.50 1.29
C HIS A 89 23.36 -7.67 2.12
N GLN A 90 22.10 -8.08 1.95
CA GLN A 90 21.53 -9.25 2.63
C GLN A 90 22.26 -10.54 2.24
N ARG A 91 22.60 -10.71 0.95
CA ARG A 91 23.40 -11.85 0.47
C ARG A 91 24.78 -11.89 1.13
N ALA A 92 25.47 -10.75 1.18
CA ALA A 92 26.79 -10.64 1.80
C ALA A 92 26.74 -10.89 3.31
N GLN A 93 25.73 -10.35 4.01
CA GLN A 93 25.52 -10.58 5.43
C GLN A 93 25.27 -12.06 5.74
N LEU A 94 24.39 -12.73 4.97
CA LEU A 94 24.14 -14.16 5.11
C LEU A 94 25.41 -14.99 4.85
N ALA A 95 26.17 -14.66 3.81
CA ALA A 95 27.43 -15.33 3.51
C ALA A 95 28.47 -15.15 4.64
N LEU A 96 28.59 -13.93 5.17
CA LEU A 96 29.46 -13.63 6.31
C LEU A 96 29.04 -14.40 7.57
N MET A 97 27.73 -14.45 7.87
CA MET A 97 27.21 -15.21 9.02
C MET A 97 27.54 -16.69 8.90
N HIS A 98 27.41 -17.27 7.69
CA HIS A 98 27.75 -18.66 7.42
C HIS A 98 29.26 -18.92 7.53
N LEU A 99 30.11 -17.99 7.09
CA LEU A 99 31.56 -18.09 7.23
C LEU A 99 32.03 -18.00 8.69
N LEU A 100 31.29 -17.27 9.53
CA LEU A 100 31.56 -17.12 10.96
C LEU A 100 30.87 -18.20 11.83
N ASN A 101 30.17 -19.17 11.22
CA ASN A 101 29.43 -20.24 11.88
C ASN A 101 28.43 -19.74 12.94
N LEU A 102 27.90 -18.52 12.75
CA LEU A 102 26.93 -17.91 13.67
C LEU A 102 25.52 -18.44 13.36
N PRO A 103 24.68 -18.76 14.37
CA PRO A 103 23.33 -19.22 14.15
C PRO A 103 22.50 -18.11 13.49
N VAL A 104 21.90 -18.40 12.33
CA VAL A 104 20.84 -17.58 11.73
C VAL A 104 19.62 -17.64 12.64
N THR A 105 19.45 -16.63 13.49
CA THR A 105 18.21 -16.42 14.23
C THR A 105 17.18 -15.83 13.27
N GLY A 106 16.42 -16.70 12.60
CA GLY A 106 15.26 -16.33 11.82
C GLY A 106 14.06 -16.06 12.73
N SER A 107 13.52 -14.85 12.67
CA SER A 107 12.21 -14.45 13.21
C SER A 107 11.13 -14.55 12.15
#